data_AF-A0A1W9HXI6-F1
#
_entry.id   AF-A0A1W9HXI6-F1
#
_cell.length_a   1.000
_cell.length_b   1.000
_cell.length_c   1.000
_cell.angle_alpha   90.00
_cell.angle_beta   90.00
_cell.angle_gamma   90.00
#
_symmetry.space_group_name_H-M   'P 1'
#
loop_
_entity.id
_entity.type
_entity.pdbx_description
1 polymer ?
#
loop_
_entity_poly.entity_id
_entity_poly.type
_entity_poly.pdbx_seq_one_letter_code
_entity_poly.pdbx_strand_id
1 'polypeptide(L)'
;MVANKIQFAVVREDPVIELEVIRKLDGPKKVALIGSGGCTAFTLRKEFPDLDISILEPNPNQVELIRQKLKILTQEPSDVIFNSFGVGCENVNALTTRGNFESLFRGLRNFIFEFVYEEKKWEEFFAEQRVDLKNEVFSSKFWPVSFNLFFSDSILNAIFGPDAIQHAVPGSYPEYFRKILENGLLREGAPDNYFLQHIFLGYYVNRVKSLPSYLLNFPKNAGDFKFIEALAQNAPDYGSFDCVSLSNIFDWMSEIEIKKIMERLGREMHKGSIVIFRQLNNLKNLEAFFNGKFKFLEDQAQALQAVDRSLFYSRIYIGQKIAR
;
A
#
# COMPACT_ATOMS: atom_id res chain seq x y z
N MET A 1 17.91 -6.39 -20.66
CA MET A 1 17.52 -5.76 -19.38
C MET A 1 17.22 -6.87 -18.39
N VAL A 2 17.82 -6.84 -17.20
CA VAL A 2 17.51 -7.82 -16.15
C VAL A 2 16.09 -7.51 -15.66
N ALA A 3 15.19 -8.50 -15.71
CA ALA A 3 13.84 -8.35 -15.17
C ALA A 3 13.95 -7.99 -13.67
N ASN A 4 13.40 -6.85 -13.28
CA ASN A 4 13.36 -6.46 -11.88
C ASN A 4 12.42 -7.39 -11.11
N LYS A 5 12.96 -8.03 -10.08
CA LYS A 5 12.31 -9.10 -9.33
C LYS A 5 11.48 -8.59 -8.15
N ILE A 6 11.52 -7.29 -7.86
CA ILE A 6 10.74 -6.65 -6.79
C ILE A 6 9.52 -6.00 -7.42
N GLN A 7 8.31 -6.40 -7.00
CA GLN A 7 7.10 -5.81 -7.54
C GLN A 7 6.76 -4.47 -6.88
N PHE A 8 6.80 -4.43 -5.54
CA PHE A 8 6.38 -3.29 -4.73
C PHE A 8 7.45 -2.95 -3.70
N ALA A 9 8.20 -1.89 -3.93
CA ALA A 9 9.13 -1.36 -2.94
C ALA A 9 8.40 -0.53 -1.87
N VAL A 10 7.17 -0.10 -2.09
CA VAL A 10 6.35 0.61 -1.09
C VAL A 10 4.97 -0.04 -1.03
N VAL A 11 4.43 -0.22 0.18
CA VAL A 11 3.02 -0.62 0.33
C VAL A 11 2.17 0.60 0.03
N ARG A 12 1.23 0.51 -0.92
CA ARG A 12 0.35 1.62 -1.33
C ARG A 12 -0.95 1.65 -0.52
N GLU A 13 -0.84 1.38 0.78
CA GLU A 13 -1.95 1.26 1.71
C GLU A 13 -1.63 2.08 2.96
N ASP A 14 -2.57 2.91 3.42
CA ASP A 14 -2.36 3.68 4.63
C ASP A 14 -2.45 2.75 5.85
N PRO A 15 -1.39 2.62 6.68
CA PRO A 15 -1.41 1.76 7.85
C PRO A 15 -2.36 2.25 8.94
N VAL A 16 -2.96 3.45 8.83
CA VAL A 16 -3.94 3.96 9.79
C VAL A 16 -5.11 2.99 9.99
N ILE A 17 -5.52 2.28 8.94
CA ILE A 17 -6.61 1.31 9.02
C ILE A 17 -6.23 0.14 9.93
N GLU A 18 -5.08 -0.50 9.67
CA GLU A 18 -4.58 -1.58 10.51
C GLU A 18 -4.33 -1.11 11.95
N LEU A 19 -3.75 0.08 12.14
CA LEU A 19 -3.52 0.65 13.46
C LEU A 19 -4.82 0.77 14.27
N GLU A 20 -5.86 1.37 13.69
CA GLU A 20 -7.15 1.57 14.35
C GLU A 20 -7.87 0.25 14.66
N VAL A 21 -7.77 -0.74 13.77
CA VAL A 21 -8.31 -2.07 14.03
C VAL A 21 -7.55 -2.74 15.18
N ILE A 22 -6.22 -2.74 15.13
CA ILE A 22 -5.38 -3.41 16.13
C ILE A 22 -5.54 -2.76 17.49
N ARG A 23 -5.68 -1.42 17.59
CA ARG A 23 -5.94 -0.73 18.88
C ARG A 23 -7.17 -1.26 19.62
N LYS A 24 -8.20 -1.69 18.88
CA LYS A 24 -9.47 -2.16 19.44
C LYS A 24 -9.49 -3.65 19.80
N LEU A 25 -8.44 -4.40 19.45
CA LEU A 25 -8.32 -5.81 19.86
C LEU A 25 -7.92 -5.90 21.32
N ASP A 26 -8.56 -6.82 22.05
CA ASP A 26 -8.23 -7.17 23.43
C ASP A 26 -7.17 -8.29 23.49
N GLY A 27 -6.30 -8.26 24.50
CA GLY A 27 -5.32 -9.32 24.77
C GLY A 27 -4.07 -9.29 23.88
N PRO A 28 -3.23 -10.35 23.92
CA PRO A 28 -2.07 -10.51 23.04
C PRO A 28 -2.51 -10.56 21.58
N LYS A 29 -1.75 -9.90 20.70
CA LYS A 29 -2.15 -9.67 19.31
C LYS A 29 -1.19 -10.40 18.36
N LYS A 30 -1.74 -11.28 17.54
CA LYS A 30 -1.08 -11.97 16.43
C LYS A 30 -1.68 -11.51 15.12
N VAL A 31 -0.85 -10.94 14.26
CA VAL A 31 -1.28 -10.32 13.00
C VAL A 31 -0.58 -10.96 11.83
N ALA A 32 -1.34 -11.38 10.84
CA ALA A 32 -0.86 -11.76 9.52
C ALA A 32 -1.11 -10.62 8.54
N LEU A 33 -0.12 -10.27 7.72
CA LEU A 33 -0.30 -9.31 6.63
C LEU A 33 0.48 -9.68 5.36
N ILE A 34 0.00 -9.22 4.20
CA ILE A 34 0.72 -9.34 2.93
C ILE A 34 1.98 -8.46 2.96
N GLY A 35 3.13 -9.03 2.58
CA GLY A 35 4.44 -8.38 2.73
C GLY A 35 4.63 -7.13 1.89
N SER A 36 4.53 -7.25 0.57
CA SER A 36 4.77 -6.13 -0.35
C SER A 36 6.10 -5.42 0.02
N GLY A 37 6.09 -4.10 0.22
CA GLY A 37 7.27 -3.34 0.63
C GLY A 37 7.56 -3.29 2.13
N GLY A 38 6.74 -3.94 2.98
CA GLY A 38 6.88 -4.02 4.44
C GLY A 38 6.40 -2.81 5.26
N CYS A 39 6.00 -1.70 4.62
CA CYS A 39 5.66 -0.42 5.27
C CYS A 39 4.62 -0.55 6.40
N THR A 40 3.57 -1.34 6.18
CA THR A 40 2.53 -1.59 7.19
C THR A 40 3.11 -2.35 8.38
N ALA A 41 3.86 -3.44 8.16
CA ALA A 41 4.51 -4.19 9.24
C ALA A 41 5.46 -3.32 10.08
N PHE A 42 6.26 -2.45 9.44
CA PHE A 42 7.15 -1.53 10.17
C PHE A 42 6.35 -0.54 11.02
N THR A 43 5.28 0.02 10.47
CA THR A 43 4.40 0.94 11.21
C THR A 43 3.78 0.26 12.43
N LEU A 44 3.27 -0.95 12.25
CA LEU A 44 2.68 -1.74 13.33
C LEU A 44 3.71 -2.12 14.39
N ARG A 45 4.92 -2.54 14.00
CA ARG A 45 6.00 -2.83 14.96
C ARG A 45 6.41 -1.61 15.77
N LYS A 46 6.46 -0.44 15.14
CA LYS A 46 6.75 0.81 15.84
C LYS A 46 5.68 1.14 16.88
N GLU A 47 4.41 1.02 16.51
CA GLU A 47 3.30 1.37 17.41
C GLU A 47 3.09 0.31 18.51
N PHE A 48 3.29 -0.96 18.17
CA PHE A 48 3.06 -2.11 19.05
C PHE A 48 4.32 -2.99 19.08
N PRO A 49 5.30 -2.67 19.94
CA PRO A 49 6.59 -3.39 19.99
C PRO A 49 6.45 -4.90 20.22
N ASP A 50 5.45 -5.30 21.01
CA ASP A 50 5.16 -6.68 21.41
C ASP A 50 4.19 -7.42 20.45
N LEU A 51 3.81 -6.79 19.34
CA LEU A 51 2.93 -7.39 18.34
C LEU A 51 3.65 -8.56 17.64
N ASP A 52 3.03 -9.73 17.64
CA ASP A 52 3.50 -10.88 16.87
C ASP A 52 3.03 -10.74 15.43
N ILE A 53 3.97 -10.39 14.55
CA ILE A 53 3.71 -10.05 13.15
C ILE A 53 4.24 -11.16 12.25
N SER A 54 3.33 -11.79 11.52
CA SER A 54 3.62 -12.70 10.42
C SER A 54 3.41 -12.02 9.07
N ILE A 55 4.39 -12.12 8.19
CA ILE A 55 4.38 -11.56 6.83
C ILE A 55 4.18 -12.68 5.82
N LEU A 56 3.09 -12.65 5.08
CA LEU A 56 2.82 -13.56 3.96
C LEU A 56 3.40 -12.94 2.68
N GLU A 57 4.45 -13.55 2.15
CA GLU A 57 5.13 -13.04 0.95
C GLU A 57 5.77 -14.20 0.17
N PRO A 58 5.21 -14.62 -0.97
CA PRO A 58 5.77 -15.72 -1.76
C PRO A 58 7.03 -15.34 -2.53
N ASN A 59 7.31 -14.05 -2.74
CA ASN A 59 8.49 -13.62 -3.51
C ASN A 59 9.72 -13.45 -2.60
N PRO A 60 10.76 -14.29 -2.73
CA PRO A 60 11.94 -14.19 -1.89
C PRO A 60 12.70 -12.86 -2.04
N ASN A 61 12.57 -12.17 -3.17
CA ASN A 61 13.20 -10.86 -3.37
C ASN A 61 12.45 -9.74 -2.59
N GLN A 62 11.13 -9.88 -2.42
CA GLN A 62 10.37 -8.99 -1.54
C GLN A 62 10.72 -9.26 -0.08
N VAL A 63 10.79 -10.53 0.33
CA VAL A 63 11.24 -10.92 1.68
C VAL A 63 12.60 -10.31 2.00
N GLU A 64 13.57 -10.44 1.09
CA GLU A 64 14.90 -9.86 1.26
C GLU A 64 14.86 -8.33 1.34
N LEU A 65 14.05 -7.65 0.52
CA LEU A 65 13.86 -6.20 0.62
C LEU A 65 13.35 -5.79 2.00
N ILE A 66 12.35 -6.50 2.55
CA ILE A 66 11.77 -6.22 3.86
C ILE A 66 12.84 -6.43 4.95
N ARG A 67 13.62 -7.52 4.90
CA ARG A 67 14.72 -7.78 5.84
C ARG A 67 15.78 -6.68 5.79
N GLN A 68 16.19 -6.25 4.60
CA GLN A 68 17.16 -5.17 4.43
C GLN A 68 16.67 -3.85 5.04
N LYS A 69 15.41 -3.50 4.80
CA LYS A 69 14.79 -2.31 5.40
C LYS A 69 14.73 -2.41 6.92
N LEU A 70 14.30 -3.55 7.47
CA LEU A 70 14.27 -3.76 8.92
C LEU A 70 15.66 -3.56 9.54
N LYS A 71 16.69 -4.18 8.93
CA LYS A 71 18.08 -4.06 9.37
C LYS A 71 18.59 -2.62 9.39
N ILE A 72 18.11 -1.76 8.49
CA ILE A 72 18.49 -0.34 8.48
C ILE A 72 17.68 0.46 9.50
N LEU A 73 16.38 0.18 9.63
CA LEU A 73 15.51 0.85 10.59
C LEU A 73 15.92 0.61 12.06
N THR A 74 16.56 -0.52 12.36
CA THR A 74 17.03 -0.86 13.73
C THR A 74 18.42 -0.32 14.07
N GLN A 75 19.09 0.37 13.14
CA GLN A 75 20.39 0.98 13.39
C GLN A 75 20.28 2.25 14.26
N GLU A 76 21.43 2.74 14.70
CA GLU A 76 21.53 4.06 15.33
C GLU A 76 21.01 5.15 14.38
N PRO A 77 20.19 6.11 14.88
CA PRO A 77 19.71 7.23 14.07
C PRO A 77 20.86 7.93 13.35
N SER A 78 20.78 7.96 12.03
CA SER A 78 21.81 8.54 11.16
C SER A 78 21.21 8.90 9.80
N ASP A 79 21.90 9.78 9.07
CA ASP A 79 21.52 10.16 7.71
C ASP A 79 21.48 8.96 6.75
N VAL A 80 22.17 7.85 7.09
CA VAL A 80 22.14 6.59 6.35
C VAL A 80 20.73 6.04 6.25
N ILE A 81 19.93 6.12 7.33
CA ILE A 81 18.54 5.65 7.32
C ILE A 81 17.75 6.50 6.33
N PHE A 82 17.78 7.82 6.47
CA PHE A 82 17.03 8.74 5.62
C PHE A 82 17.43 8.61 4.14
N ASN A 83 18.73 8.55 3.85
CA ASN A 83 19.22 8.34 2.49
C ASN A 83 18.78 6.98 1.91
N SER A 84 18.79 5.91 2.71
CA SER A 84 18.38 4.56 2.29
C SER A 84 16.89 4.48 1.95
N PHE A 85 16.06 5.37 2.49
CA PHE A 85 14.62 5.43 2.24
C PHE A 85 14.20 6.59 1.32
N GLY A 86 15.16 7.35 0.76
CA GLY A 86 14.88 8.48 -0.11
C GLY A 86 14.17 9.61 0.62
N VAL A 87 14.76 10.10 1.71
CA VAL A 87 14.28 11.27 2.46
C VAL A 87 15.14 12.48 2.12
N GLY A 88 14.49 13.59 1.77
CA GLY A 88 15.12 14.88 1.49
C GLY A 88 15.53 15.10 0.04
N CYS A 89 15.85 14.05 -0.73
CA CYS A 89 16.19 14.15 -2.14
C CYS A 89 15.91 12.85 -2.89
N GLU A 90 15.83 12.92 -4.23
CA GLU A 90 15.70 11.73 -5.06
C GLU A 90 16.94 10.84 -4.96
N ASN A 91 16.71 9.57 -4.65
CA ASN A 91 17.73 8.55 -4.68
C ASN A 91 17.20 7.31 -5.41
N VAL A 92 17.65 7.11 -6.64
CA VAL A 92 17.26 5.97 -7.49
C VAL A 92 17.66 4.61 -6.89
N ASN A 93 18.60 4.59 -5.95
CA ASN A 93 19.04 3.40 -5.24
C ASN A 93 18.33 3.22 -3.89
N ALA A 94 17.46 4.14 -3.47
CA ALA A 94 16.70 4.01 -2.22
C ALA A 94 15.86 2.74 -2.22
N LEU A 95 15.70 2.12 -1.06
CA LEU A 95 14.92 0.88 -0.87
C LEU A 95 13.42 1.06 -1.16
N THR A 96 12.97 2.30 -1.29
CA THR A 96 11.60 2.70 -1.62
C THR A 96 11.37 2.91 -3.11
N THR A 97 12.40 2.86 -3.98
CA THR A 97 12.26 3.18 -5.42
C THR A 97 12.62 2.00 -6.35
N ARG A 98 12.89 0.83 -5.77
CA ARG A 98 13.40 -0.38 -6.45
C ARG A 98 12.32 -1.30 -7.05
N GLY A 99 11.04 -1.01 -6.87
CA GLY A 99 9.97 -1.88 -7.36
C GLY A 99 9.60 -1.62 -8.82
N ASN A 100 8.91 -2.58 -9.42
CA ASN A 100 8.29 -2.42 -10.73
C ASN A 100 7.19 -1.35 -10.70
N PHE A 101 6.38 -1.32 -9.64
CA PHE A 101 5.37 -0.27 -9.52
C PHE A 101 5.98 1.12 -9.34
N GLU A 102 7.07 1.21 -8.58
CA GLU A 102 7.84 2.45 -8.45
C GLU A 102 8.48 2.87 -9.78
N SER A 103 8.85 1.93 -10.64
CA SER A 103 9.34 2.23 -11.99
C SER A 103 8.24 2.82 -12.88
N LEU A 104 7.01 2.33 -12.76
CA LEU A 104 5.84 2.91 -13.43
C LEU A 104 5.63 4.36 -12.97
N PHE A 105 5.67 4.63 -11.66
CA PHE A 105 5.53 6.00 -11.14
C PHE A 105 6.69 6.91 -11.51
N ARG A 106 7.92 6.40 -11.58
CA ARG A 106 9.07 7.15 -12.09
C ARG A 106 8.90 7.55 -13.56
N GLY A 107 8.37 6.65 -14.38
CA GLY A 107 8.00 6.97 -15.77
C GLY A 107 6.93 8.06 -15.85
N LEU A 108 5.84 7.90 -15.09
CA LEU A 108 4.77 8.89 -14.98
C LEU A 108 5.31 10.27 -14.58
N ARG A 109 6.11 10.30 -13.51
CA ARG A 109 6.72 11.53 -12.96
C ARG A 109 7.60 12.22 -13.99
N ASN A 110 8.52 11.50 -14.62
CA ASN A 110 9.43 12.09 -15.61
C ASN A 110 8.68 12.65 -16.82
N PHE A 111 7.61 11.98 -17.27
CA PHE A 111 6.75 12.51 -18.32
C PHE A 111 6.02 13.79 -17.89
N ILE A 112 5.52 13.83 -16.66
CA ILE A 112 4.88 15.02 -16.10
C ILE A 112 5.88 16.18 -16.02
N PHE A 113 7.11 15.93 -15.57
CA PHE A 113 8.15 16.96 -15.46
C PHE A 113 8.49 17.59 -16.82
N GLU A 114 8.53 16.78 -17.87
CA GLU A 114 8.87 17.23 -19.22
C GLU A 114 7.71 17.96 -19.91
N PHE A 115 6.48 17.46 -19.76
CA PHE A 115 5.35 17.89 -20.62
C PHE A 115 4.20 18.60 -19.89
N VAL A 116 4.18 18.58 -18.57
CA VAL A 116 3.04 19.08 -17.78
C VAL A 116 3.47 20.13 -16.77
N TYR A 117 4.35 19.78 -15.82
CA TYR A 117 4.67 20.62 -14.67
C TYR A 117 6.06 20.29 -14.13
N GLU A 118 6.93 21.30 -14.13
CA GLU A 118 8.35 21.17 -13.77
C GLU A 118 8.57 20.62 -12.36
N GLU A 119 9.65 19.85 -12.17
CA GLU A 119 10.03 19.25 -10.89
C GLU A 119 10.08 20.28 -9.76
N LYS A 120 10.79 21.41 -9.97
CA LYS A 120 10.91 22.47 -8.97
C LYS A 120 9.56 23.00 -8.48
N LYS A 121 8.58 23.09 -9.38
CA LYS A 121 7.25 23.57 -8.99
C LYS A 121 6.47 22.53 -8.18
N TRP A 122 6.71 21.24 -8.40
CA TRP A 122 6.23 20.18 -7.50
C TRP A 122 6.87 20.29 -6.12
N GLU A 123 8.18 20.56 -6.05
CA GLU A 123 8.87 20.78 -4.78
C GLU A 123 8.27 21.97 -4.02
N GLU A 124 7.97 23.07 -4.71
CA GLU A 124 7.28 24.24 -4.14
C GLU A 124 5.89 23.86 -3.58
N PHE A 125 5.09 23.11 -4.33
CA PHE A 125 3.79 22.61 -3.86
C PHE A 125 3.90 21.76 -2.57
N PHE A 126 4.82 20.79 -2.54
CA PHE A 126 5.02 19.93 -1.36
C PHE A 126 5.73 20.66 -0.19
N ALA A 127 6.39 21.78 -0.48
CA ALA A 127 6.88 22.74 0.52
C ALA A 127 5.78 23.69 1.03
N GLU A 128 4.50 23.33 0.85
CA GLU A 128 3.32 24.08 1.32
C GLU A 128 3.12 25.45 0.63
N GLN A 129 3.73 25.66 -0.54
CA GLN A 129 3.42 26.84 -1.34
C GLN A 129 2.08 26.67 -2.06
N ARG A 130 1.32 27.75 -2.14
CA ARG A 130 0.02 27.74 -2.81
C ARG A 130 0.22 27.70 -4.32
N VAL A 131 -0.24 26.61 -4.93
CA VAL A 131 -0.23 26.39 -6.38
C VAL A 131 -1.66 26.11 -6.85
N ASP A 132 -2.05 26.69 -7.98
CA ASP A 132 -3.34 26.38 -8.60
C ASP A 132 -3.22 25.16 -9.53
N LEU A 133 -3.21 23.97 -8.94
CA LEU A 133 -3.04 22.71 -9.67
C LEU A 133 -4.10 22.51 -10.77
N LYS A 134 -5.32 23.05 -10.62
CA LYS A 134 -6.36 22.91 -11.64
C LYS A 134 -5.97 23.63 -12.92
N ASN A 135 -5.47 24.85 -12.78
CA ASN A 135 -5.13 25.70 -13.92
C ASN A 135 -3.71 25.44 -14.45
N GLU A 136 -2.76 25.08 -13.59
CA GLU A 136 -1.37 24.88 -13.99
C GLU A 136 -1.03 23.44 -14.39
N VAL A 137 -1.75 22.45 -13.85
CA VAL A 137 -1.44 21.02 -14.06
C VAL A 137 -2.58 20.32 -14.79
N PHE A 138 -3.79 20.30 -14.21
CA PHE A 138 -4.90 19.48 -14.72
C PHE A 138 -5.47 19.98 -16.03
N SER A 139 -5.30 21.28 -16.33
CA SER A 139 -5.70 21.90 -17.60
C SER A 139 -4.79 21.49 -18.77
N SER A 140 -3.59 20.96 -18.50
CA SER A 140 -2.64 20.57 -19.54
C SER A 140 -3.20 19.43 -20.37
N LYS A 141 -3.12 19.55 -21.70
CA LYS A 141 -3.49 18.48 -22.63
C LYS A 141 -2.66 17.20 -22.44
N PHE A 142 -1.46 17.31 -21.86
CA PHE A 142 -0.58 16.17 -21.60
C PHE A 142 -0.86 15.48 -20.26
N TRP A 143 -1.63 16.11 -19.36
CA TRP A 143 -2.02 15.50 -18.09
C TRP A 143 -2.80 14.19 -18.28
N PRO A 144 -3.94 14.12 -19.00
CA PRO A 144 -4.61 12.85 -19.24
C PRO A 144 -3.78 11.86 -20.08
N VAL A 145 -2.88 12.36 -20.95
CA VAL A 145 -1.98 11.51 -21.76
C VAL A 145 -1.02 10.72 -20.87
N SER A 146 -0.50 11.32 -19.79
CA SER A 146 0.42 10.62 -18.89
C SER A 146 -0.23 9.38 -18.28
N PHE A 147 -1.49 9.47 -17.84
CA PHE A 147 -2.23 8.32 -17.31
C PHE A 147 -2.54 7.28 -18.38
N ASN A 148 -2.91 7.70 -19.60
CA ASN A 148 -3.14 6.79 -20.71
C ASN A 148 -1.89 6.01 -21.10
N LEU A 149 -0.71 6.60 -20.97
CA LEU A 149 0.55 5.89 -21.20
C LEU A 149 0.82 4.90 -20.07
N PHE A 150 0.95 5.40 -18.83
CA PHE A 150 1.51 4.63 -17.71
C PHE A 150 0.54 3.70 -16.99
N PHE A 151 -0.77 3.86 -17.18
CA PHE A 151 -1.80 2.96 -16.64
C PHE A 151 -2.62 2.28 -17.72
N SER A 152 -2.11 2.22 -18.96
CA SER A 152 -2.71 1.39 -20.00
C SER A 152 -2.69 -0.09 -19.63
N ASP A 153 -3.69 -0.84 -20.10
CA ASP A 153 -3.75 -2.29 -19.95
C ASP A 153 -2.47 -2.97 -20.45
N SER A 154 -1.86 -2.45 -21.53
CA SER A 154 -0.60 -2.99 -22.07
C SER A 154 0.57 -2.87 -21.08
N ILE A 155 0.77 -1.70 -20.46
CA ILE A 155 1.84 -1.52 -19.47
C ILE A 155 1.53 -2.33 -18.20
N LEU A 156 0.29 -2.30 -17.72
CA LEU A 156 -0.10 -3.02 -16.52
C LEU A 156 0.06 -4.54 -16.70
N ASN A 157 -0.33 -5.09 -17.86
CA ASN A 157 -0.12 -6.50 -18.18
C ASN A 157 1.36 -6.86 -18.28
N ALA A 158 2.19 -6.00 -18.86
CA ALA A 158 3.63 -6.24 -18.96
C ALA A 158 4.31 -6.26 -17.58
N ILE A 159 3.82 -5.45 -16.63
CA ILE A 159 4.41 -5.31 -15.31
C ILE A 159 3.86 -6.30 -14.28
N PHE A 160 2.56 -6.55 -14.29
CA PHE A 160 1.84 -7.32 -13.26
C PHE A 160 1.23 -8.63 -13.78
N GLY A 161 1.26 -8.86 -15.10
CA GLY A 161 0.57 -9.98 -15.74
C GLY A 161 -0.91 -9.69 -16.01
N PRO A 162 -1.57 -10.55 -16.81
CA PRO A 162 -2.97 -10.37 -17.22
C PRO A 162 -3.95 -10.41 -16.04
N ASP A 163 -3.61 -11.16 -14.99
CA ASP A 163 -4.47 -11.33 -13.81
C ASP A 163 -4.70 -10.03 -13.04
N ALA A 164 -3.79 -9.05 -13.15
CA ALA A 164 -3.89 -7.78 -12.44
C ALA A 164 -5.02 -6.86 -12.93
N ILE A 165 -5.51 -7.08 -14.16
CA ILE A 165 -6.60 -6.28 -14.75
C ILE A 165 -7.88 -7.09 -14.97
N GLN A 166 -7.91 -8.37 -14.62
CA GLN A 166 -8.94 -9.32 -15.07
C GLN A 166 -10.37 -8.98 -14.62
N HIS A 167 -10.55 -8.34 -13.46
CA HIS A 167 -11.88 -8.00 -12.91
C HIS A 167 -12.30 -6.57 -13.20
N ALA A 168 -11.38 -5.71 -13.64
CA ALA A 168 -11.68 -4.32 -13.96
C ALA A 168 -12.29 -4.21 -15.36
N VAL A 169 -13.05 -3.14 -15.61
CA VAL A 169 -13.49 -2.83 -16.97
C VAL A 169 -12.24 -2.54 -17.83
N PRO A 170 -12.05 -3.18 -19.00
CA PRO A 170 -10.89 -2.94 -19.84
C PRO A 170 -10.67 -1.46 -20.14
N GLY A 171 -9.42 -0.99 -20.04
CA GLY A 171 -9.06 0.41 -20.25
C GLY A 171 -9.53 1.40 -19.18
N SER A 172 -10.05 0.94 -18.03
CA SER A 172 -10.57 1.84 -16.99
C SER A 172 -9.50 2.43 -16.06
N TYR A 173 -8.32 1.80 -15.97
CA TYR A 173 -7.26 2.22 -15.05
C TYR A 173 -6.70 3.63 -15.28
N PRO A 174 -6.47 4.12 -16.51
CA PRO A 174 -5.99 5.48 -16.74
C PRO A 174 -6.89 6.54 -16.09
N GLU A 175 -8.18 6.45 -16.35
CA GLU A 175 -9.16 7.39 -15.82
C GLU A 175 -9.35 7.24 -14.30
N TYR A 176 -9.31 6.01 -13.80
CA TYR A 176 -9.36 5.73 -12.37
C TYR A 176 -8.19 6.38 -11.62
N PHE A 177 -6.95 6.08 -12.04
CA PHE A 177 -5.74 6.61 -11.40
C PHE A 177 -5.65 8.13 -11.51
N ARG A 178 -6.06 8.70 -12.65
CA ARG A 178 -6.14 10.15 -12.82
C ARG A 178 -7.06 10.79 -11.78
N LYS A 179 -8.30 10.30 -11.66
CA LYS A 179 -9.29 10.83 -10.72
C LYS A 179 -8.85 10.72 -9.26
N ILE A 180 -8.30 9.59 -8.84
CA ILE A 180 -7.88 9.43 -7.44
C ILE A 180 -6.70 10.34 -7.08
N LEU A 181 -5.74 10.54 -8.00
CA LEU A 181 -4.60 11.42 -7.75
C LEU A 181 -5.01 12.90 -7.82
N GLU A 182 -5.88 13.30 -8.75
CA GLU A 182 -6.46 14.65 -8.78
C GLU A 182 -7.20 14.96 -7.48
N ASN A 183 -8.08 14.06 -7.04
CA ASN A 183 -8.81 14.22 -5.78
C ASN A 183 -7.86 14.29 -4.59
N GLY A 184 -6.81 13.47 -4.57
CA GLY A 184 -5.78 13.47 -3.54
C GLY A 184 -5.00 14.78 -3.45
N LEU A 185 -4.56 15.28 -4.60
CA LEU A 185 -3.81 16.53 -4.74
C LEU A 185 -4.63 17.77 -4.34
N LEU A 186 -5.97 17.70 -4.43
CA LEU A 186 -6.87 18.77 -4.02
C LEU A 186 -7.25 18.74 -2.54
N ARG A 187 -6.84 17.72 -1.76
CA ARG A 187 -7.08 17.69 -0.31
C ARG A 187 -6.19 18.70 0.42
N GLU A 188 -6.69 19.26 1.52
CA GLU A 188 -5.96 20.23 2.35
C GLU A 188 -4.59 19.68 2.82
N GLY A 189 -4.52 18.40 3.19
CA GLY A 189 -3.27 17.75 3.62
C GLY A 189 -2.39 17.19 2.49
N ALA A 190 -2.66 17.51 1.22
CA ALA A 190 -1.90 16.97 0.08
C ALA A 190 -0.38 17.26 0.15
N PRO A 191 0.08 18.46 0.57
CA PRO A 191 1.50 18.74 0.70
C PRO A 191 2.24 17.84 1.70
N ASP A 192 1.55 17.33 2.73
CA ASP A 192 2.09 16.41 3.75
C ASP A 192 1.88 14.93 3.39
N ASN A 193 1.17 14.62 2.30
CA ASN A 193 0.88 13.24 1.94
C ASN A 193 2.11 12.56 1.34
N TYR A 194 2.78 11.74 2.15
CA TYR A 194 4.00 11.02 1.73
C TYR A 194 3.79 10.06 0.55
N PHE A 195 2.56 9.57 0.30
CA PHE A 195 2.27 8.78 -0.89
C PHE A 195 2.34 9.63 -2.14
N LEU A 196 1.75 10.83 -2.10
CA LEU A 196 1.78 11.79 -3.20
C LEU A 196 3.20 12.31 -3.44
N GLN A 197 3.94 12.65 -2.38
CA GLN A 197 5.35 13.03 -2.49
C GLN A 197 6.16 11.92 -3.18
N HIS A 198 6.01 10.67 -2.76
CA HIS A 198 6.73 9.58 -3.40
C HIS A 198 6.33 9.39 -4.88
N ILE A 199 5.08 9.65 -5.25
CA ILE A 199 4.63 9.54 -6.65
C ILE A 199 5.23 10.67 -7.49
N PHE A 200 5.06 11.92 -7.04
CA PHE A 200 5.36 13.13 -7.82
C PHE A 200 6.77 13.69 -7.62
N LEU A 201 7.46 13.38 -6.54
CA LEU A 201 8.88 13.72 -6.30
C LEU A 201 9.81 12.50 -6.39
N GLY A 202 9.31 11.30 -6.08
CA GLY A 202 10.16 10.10 -6.00
C GLY A 202 10.90 9.93 -4.67
N TYR A 203 10.71 10.86 -3.74
CA TYR A 203 11.29 10.88 -2.41
C TYR A 203 10.30 11.48 -1.39
N TYR A 204 10.63 11.42 -0.10
CA TYR A 204 9.85 12.06 0.96
C TYR A 204 10.51 13.37 1.37
N VAL A 205 9.75 14.45 1.49
CA VAL A 205 10.25 15.71 2.04
C VAL A 205 10.66 15.47 3.49
N ASN A 206 11.83 15.97 3.90
CA ASN A 206 12.35 15.80 5.26
C ASN A 206 11.62 16.74 6.25
N ARG A 207 10.34 16.46 6.47
CA ARG A 207 9.44 17.14 7.41
C ARG A 207 8.68 16.06 8.17
N VAL A 208 8.63 16.14 9.49
CA VAL A 208 8.05 15.09 10.36
C VAL A 208 6.63 14.66 9.92
N LYS A 209 5.78 15.61 9.49
CA LYS A 209 4.41 15.34 9.00
C LYS A 209 4.36 14.60 7.66
N SER A 210 5.42 14.71 6.87
CA SER A 210 5.59 14.17 5.53
C SER A 210 6.27 12.81 5.48
N LEU A 211 6.67 12.26 6.63
CA LEU A 211 7.37 10.99 6.70
C LEU A 211 6.39 9.86 7.07
N PRO A 212 6.51 8.68 6.43
CA PRO A 212 5.94 7.45 6.98
C PRO A 212 6.35 7.29 8.44
N SER A 213 5.40 6.97 9.32
CA SER A 213 5.64 6.97 10.77
C SER A 213 6.75 6.01 11.19
N TYR A 214 6.97 4.91 10.46
CA TYR A 214 8.06 3.97 10.73
C TYR A 214 9.46 4.56 10.52
N LEU A 215 9.60 5.69 9.83
CA LEU A 215 10.88 6.42 9.73
C LEU A 215 11.13 7.35 10.92
N LEU A 216 10.16 7.50 11.81
CA LEU A 216 10.25 8.34 13.01
C LEU A 216 10.45 7.44 14.23
N ASN A 217 11.61 7.51 14.90
CA ASN A 217 11.88 6.81 16.16
C ASN A 217 11.57 5.30 16.14
N PHE A 218 12.02 4.58 15.10
CA PHE A 218 11.83 3.14 15.02
C PHE A 218 12.57 2.41 16.16
N PRO A 219 11.97 1.40 16.82
CA PRO A 219 12.60 0.74 17.95
C PRO A 219 13.84 -0.07 17.52
N LYS A 220 15.00 0.21 18.12
CA LYS A 220 16.28 -0.48 17.84
C LYS A 220 16.22 -1.97 18.13
N ASN A 221 15.52 -2.34 19.20
CA ASN A 221 15.32 -3.72 19.62
C ASN A 221 14.04 -4.33 19.00
N ALA A 222 13.58 -3.82 17.85
CA ALA A 222 12.48 -4.44 17.13
C ALA A 222 12.83 -5.91 16.87
N GLY A 223 11.98 -6.82 17.35
CA GLY A 223 12.10 -8.23 17.00
C GLY A 223 11.90 -8.43 15.51
N ASP A 224 12.40 -9.56 15.00
CA ASP A 224 12.20 -9.93 13.60
C ASP A 224 10.73 -10.25 13.31
N PHE A 225 10.38 -10.29 12.03
CA PHE A 225 9.09 -10.76 11.55
C PHE A 225 9.13 -12.25 11.26
N LYS A 226 8.01 -12.94 11.47
CA LYS A 226 7.85 -14.31 10.99
C LYS A 226 7.47 -14.27 9.51
N PHE A 227 8.36 -14.71 8.63
CA PHE A 227 8.04 -14.82 7.21
C PHE A 227 7.34 -16.14 6.91
N ILE A 228 6.21 -16.04 6.21
CA ILE A 228 5.46 -17.15 5.64
C ILE A 228 5.63 -17.03 4.12
N GLU A 229 6.59 -17.76 3.57
CA GLU A 229 6.93 -17.74 2.14
C GLU A 229 5.92 -18.57 1.33
N ALA A 230 4.67 -18.11 1.32
CA ALA A 230 3.56 -18.76 0.65
C ALA A 230 2.53 -17.74 0.15
N LEU A 231 1.80 -18.13 -0.89
CA LEU A 231 0.58 -17.43 -1.30
C LEU A 231 -0.50 -17.58 -0.20
N ALA A 232 -1.41 -16.61 -0.10
CA ALA A 232 -2.46 -16.60 0.93
C ALA A 232 -3.33 -17.88 0.94
N GLN A 233 -3.66 -18.43 -0.24
CA GLN A 233 -4.41 -19.70 -0.35
C GLN A 233 -3.65 -20.91 0.21
N ASN A 234 -2.32 -20.79 0.35
CA ASN A 234 -1.41 -21.84 0.81
C ASN A 234 -0.75 -21.51 2.16
N ALA A 235 -1.18 -20.44 2.84
CA ALA A 235 -0.71 -20.13 4.20
C ALA A 235 -0.97 -21.32 5.14
N PRO A 236 -0.10 -21.62 6.12
CA PRO A 236 -0.19 -22.84 6.91
C PRO A 236 -1.42 -22.89 7.83
N ASP A 237 -1.79 -21.75 8.41
CA ASP A 237 -2.90 -21.63 9.36
C ASP A 237 -3.36 -20.17 9.43
N TYR A 238 -4.67 -19.96 9.58
CA TYR A 238 -5.25 -18.66 9.94
C TYR A 238 -5.80 -18.60 11.37
N GLY A 239 -6.00 -19.73 12.05
CA GLY A 239 -6.67 -19.81 13.35
C GLY A 239 -5.89 -19.20 14.51
N SER A 240 -4.57 -19.14 14.38
CA SER A 240 -3.67 -18.51 15.35
C SER A 240 -3.61 -16.98 15.29
N PHE A 241 -4.24 -16.33 14.30
CA PHE A 241 -4.22 -14.87 14.15
C PHE A 241 -5.49 -14.20 14.67
N ASP A 242 -5.31 -13.06 15.35
CA ASP A 242 -6.39 -12.18 15.80
C ASP A 242 -6.78 -11.18 14.69
N CYS A 243 -5.85 -10.87 13.79
CA CYS A 243 -6.09 -10.04 12.62
C CYS A 243 -5.35 -10.56 11.39
N VAL A 244 -6.03 -10.60 10.25
CA VAL A 244 -5.44 -10.94 8.94
C VAL A 244 -5.71 -9.80 7.97
N SER A 245 -4.65 -9.07 7.55
CA SER A 245 -4.74 -8.04 6.50
C SER A 245 -4.28 -8.60 5.17
N LEU A 246 -5.21 -8.79 4.24
CA LEU A 246 -5.00 -9.41 2.94
C LEU A 246 -4.69 -8.41 1.83
N SER A 247 -4.45 -7.13 2.16
CA SER A 247 -4.19 -6.10 1.14
C SER A 247 -5.31 -6.12 0.08
N ASN A 248 -4.98 -6.04 -1.20
CA ASN A 248 -5.91 -6.06 -2.31
C ASN A 248 -5.77 -7.31 -3.20
N ILE A 249 -5.26 -8.41 -2.63
CA ILE A 249 -4.93 -9.63 -3.41
C ILE A 249 -6.13 -10.21 -4.18
N PHE A 250 -7.36 -9.96 -3.71
CA PHE A 250 -8.58 -10.43 -4.39
C PHE A 250 -8.83 -9.75 -5.73
N ASP A 251 -8.25 -8.58 -5.98
CA ASP A 251 -8.32 -7.92 -7.29
C ASP A 251 -7.61 -8.72 -8.40
N TRP A 252 -6.70 -9.63 -8.02
CA TRP A 252 -5.83 -10.36 -8.96
C TRP A 252 -6.05 -11.88 -8.93
N MET A 253 -6.97 -12.36 -8.09
CA MET A 253 -7.22 -13.78 -7.89
C MET A 253 -8.42 -14.27 -8.69
N SER A 254 -8.38 -15.53 -9.12
CA SER A 254 -9.56 -16.19 -9.66
C SER A 254 -10.64 -16.36 -8.59
N GLU A 255 -11.91 -16.53 -8.99
CA GLU A 255 -12.99 -16.78 -8.04
C GLU A 255 -12.79 -18.04 -7.21
N ILE A 256 -12.15 -19.05 -7.78
CA ILE A 256 -11.86 -20.32 -7.10
C ILE A 256 -10.88 -20.06 -5.95
N GLU A 257 -9.85 -19.25 -6.18
CA GLU A 257 -8.86 -18.89 -5.16
C GLU A 257 -9.46 -17.98 -4.08
N ILE A 258 -10.27 -16.99 -4.47
CA ILE A 258 -11.01 -16.14 -3.54
C ILE A 258 -11.88 -16.99 -2.61
N LYS A 259 -12.70 -17.90 -3.17
CA LYS A 259 -13.54 -18.83 -2.39
C LYS A 259 -12.69 -19.66 -1.43
N LYS A 260 -11.59 -20.24 -1.92
CA LYS A 260 -10.69 -21.05 -1.10
C LYS A 260 -10.14 -20.27 0.10
N ILE A 261 -9.69 -19.03 -0.09
CA ILE A 261 -9.16 -18.21 1.01
C ILE A 261 -10.27 -17.87 2.00
N MET A 262 -11.43 -17.39 1.52
CA MET A 262 -12.51 -16.94 2.41
C MET A 262 -13.16 -18.09 3.18
N GLU A 263 -13.29 -19.27 2.57
CA GLU A 263 -13.70 -20.49 3.26
C GLU A 263 -12.73 -20.88 4.37
N ARG A 264 -11.42 -20.78 4.11
CA ARG A 264 -10.37 -21.05 5.09
C ARG A 264 -10.41 -20.05 6.24
N LEU A 265 -10.42 -18.75 5.97
CA LEU A 265 -10.58 -17.70 7.00
C LEU A 265 -11.81 -17.98 7.86
N GLY A 266 -12.95 -18.27 7.22
CA GLY A 266 -14.20 -18.54 7.92
C GLY A 266 -14.23 -19.86 8.70
N ARG A 267 -13.36 -20.82 8.41
CA ARG A 267 -13.25 -22.10 9.12
C ARG A 267 -12.19 -22.08 10.20
N GLU A 268 -11.08 -21.39 9.97
CA GLU A 268 -9.87 -21.46 10.79
C GLU A 268 -9.83 -20.35 11.83
N MET A 269 -10.21 -19.12 11.48
CA MET A 269 -10.13 -17.98 12.40
C MET A 269 -11.14 -18.10 13.55
N HIS A 270 -10.70 -17.77 14.77
CA HIS A 270 -11.53 -17.82 15.95
C HIS A 270 -12.51 -16.63 16.03
N LYS A 271 -13.62 -16.80 16.76
CA LYS A 271 -14.63 -15.74 16.96
C LYS A 271 -13.99 -14.46 17.53
N GLY A 272 -14.35 -13.31 16.96
CA GLY A 272 -13.85 -11.99 17.38
C GLY A 272 -12.67 -11.49 16.57
N SER A 273 -11.94 -12.37 15.90
CA SER A 273 -10.85 -12.02 14.99
C SER A 273 -11.32 -11.18 13.80
N ILE A 274 -10.39 -10.41 13.23
CA ILE A 274 -10.67 -9.43 12.17
C ILE A 274 -9.98 -9.83 10.87
N VAL A 275 -10.69 -9.67 9.75
CA VAL A 275 -10.10 -9.65 8.42
C VAL A 275 -10.18 -8.24 7.84
N ILE A 276 -9.08 -7.77 7.26
CA ILE A 276 -9.00 -6.51 6.52
C ILE A 276 -8.61 -6.83 5.09
N PHE A 277 -9.31 -6.24 4.12
CA PHE A 277 -8.89 -6.28 2.72
C PHE A 277 -9.41 -5.06 1.99
N ARG A 278 -8.87 -4.81 0.80
CA ARG A 278 -9.13 -3.63 -0.01
C ARG A 278 -9.50 -4.06 -1.42
N GLN A 279 -10.17 -3.16 -2.14
CA GLN A 279 -10.58 -3.38 -3.52
C GLN A 279 -10.25 -2.13 -4.34
N LEU A 280 -9.56 -2.33 -5.45
CA LEU A 280 -9.15 -1.29 -6.39
C LEU A 280 -10.34 -0.85 -7.25
N ASN A 281 -10.27 -1.05 -8.56
CA ASN A 281 -11.17 -0.49 -9.55
C ASN A 281 -12.07 -1.57 -10.18
N ASN A 282 -12.78 -2.33 -9.36
CA ASN A 282 -13.82 -3.26 -9.82
C ASN A 282 -15.00 -3.29 -8.86
N LEU A 283 -16.12 -3.87 -9.31
CA LEU A 283 -17.42 -3.86 -8.60
C LEU A 283 -17.80 -5.23 -8.04
N LYS A 284 -16.84 -6.14 -7.91
CA LYS A 284 -17.10 -7.50 -7.42
C LYS A 284 -17.61 -7.46 -5.99
N ASN A 285 -18.69 -8.18 -5.70
CA ASN A 285 -19.22 -8.30 -4.35
C ASN A 285 -18.39 -9.33 -3.54
N LEU A 286 -17.27 -8.89 -2.98
CA LEU A 286 -16.34 -9.73 -2.24
C LEU A 286 -16.92 -10.22 -0.89
N GLU A 287 -17.82 -9.46 -0.26
CA GLU A 287 -18.44 -9.84 1.02
C GLU A 287 -19.29 -11.11 0.91
N ALA A 288 -19.97 -11.30 -0.24
CA ALA A 288 -20.84 -12.44 -0.47
C ALA A 288 -20.12 -13.79 -0.33
N PHE A 289 -18.83 -13.84 -0.63
CA PHE A 289 -18.01 -15.04 -0.55
C PHE A 289 -17.73 -15.50 0.91
N PHE A 290 -17.95 -14.65 1.91
CA PHE A 290 -17.79 -15.02 3.32
C PHE A 290 -18.99 -15.81 3.89
N ASN A 291 -20.08 -15.96 3.13
CA ASN A 291 -21.25 -16.79 3.48
C ASN A 291 -21.78 -16.53 4.92
N GLY A 292 -21.84 -15.26 5.33
CA GLY A 292 -22.36 -14.85 6.65
C GLY A 292 -21.49 -15.21 7.86
N LYS A 293 -20.26 -15.70 7.66
CA LYS A 293 -19.35 -16.06 8.77
C LYS A 293 -18.71 -14.84 9.45
N PHE A 294 -18.71 -13.70 8.76
CA PHE A 294 -18.18 -12.42 9.23
C PHE A 294 -19.29 -11.37 9.22
N LYS A 295 -19.25 -10.48 10.21
CA LYS A 295 -20.02 -9.24 10.23
C LYS A 295 -19.11 -8.12 9.73
N PHE A 296 -19.45 -7.50 8.61
CA PHE A 296 -18.71 -6.36 8.08
C PHE A 296 -19.07 -5.07 8.83
N LEU A 297 -18.05 -4.30 9.19
CA LEU A 297 -18.15 -3.06 9.96
C LEU A 297 -18.12 -1.87 9.00
N GLU A 298 -19.20 -1.71 8.21
CA GLU A 298 -19.25 -0.77 7.08
C GLU A 298 -19.00 0.69 7.49
N ASP A 299 -19.69 1.19 8.53
CA ASP A 299 -19.52 2.58 9.01
C ASP A 299 -18.06 2.86 9.41
N GLN A 300 -17.42 1.89 10.09
CA GLN A 300 -16.02 2.01 10.49
C GLN A 300 -15.10 2.00 9.26
N ALA A 301 -15.34 1.11 8.30
CA ALA A 301 -14.53 1.02 7.09
C ALA A 301 -14.65 2.29 6.23
N GLN A 302 -15.85 2.85 6.08
CA GLN A 302 -16.08 4.10 5.35
C GLN A 302 -15.40 5.29 6.05
N ALA A 303 -15.53 5.40 7.38
CA ALA A 303 -14.88 6.46 8.16
C ALA A 303 -13.35 6.42 8.01
N LEU A 304 -12.76 5.22 8.04
CA LEU A 304 -11.31 5.03 7.86
C LEU A 304 -10.87 5.28 6.42
N GLN A 305 -11.67 4.87 5.43
CA GLN A 305 -11.37 5.12 4.02
C GLN A 305 -11.40 6.62 3.69
N ALA A 306 -12.27 7.40 4.34
CA ALA A 306 -12.33 8.85 4.14
C ALA A 306 -11.02 9.57 4.51
N VAL A 307 -10.25 9.00 5.45
CA VAL A 307 -8.96 9.53 5.92
C VAL A 307 -7.75 8.79 5.35
N ASP A 308 -7.95 7.75 4.53
CA ASP A 308 -6.86 7.02 3.87
C ASP A 308 -6.08 7.98 2.96
N ARG A 309 -4.76 8.06 3.21
CA ARG A 309 -3.84 8.90 2.46
C ARG A 309 -3.27 8.20 1.23
N SER A 310 -3.41 6.89 1.10
CA SER A 310 -2.89 6.17 -0.06
C SER A 310 -3.71 6.50 -1.29
N LEU A 311 -5.05 6.55 -1.16
CA LEU A 311 -6.07 6.92 -2.16
C LEU A 311 -6.41 5.83 -3.20
N PHE A 312 -5.72 4.68 -3.17
CA PHE A 312 -5.74 3.75 -4.31
C PHE A 312 -7.02 2.93 -4.41
N TYR A 313 -7.75 2.79 -3.30
CA TYR A 313 -8.81 1.80 -3.19
C TYR A 313 -10.18 2.43 -3.18
N SER A 314 -11.08 1.88 -3.99
CA SER A 314 -12.49 2.30 -4.03
C SER A 314 -13.26 1.80 -2.82
N ARG A 315 -12.78 0.74 -2.16
CA ARG A 315 -13.40 0.20 -0.94
C ARG A 315 -12.39 -0.45 0.00
N ILE A 316 -12.61 -0.25 1.29
CA ILE A 316 -11.96 -0.98 2.38
C ILE A 316 -13.01 -1.86 3.05
N TYR A 317 -12.61 -3.07 3.41
CA TYR A 317 -13.47 -4.04 4.11
C TYR A 317 -12.84 -4.40 5.45
N ILE A 318 -13.66 -4.36 6.50
CA ILE A 318 -13.29 -4.78 7.85
C ILE A 318 -14.36 -5.76 8.31
N GLY A 319 -14.02 -7.04 8.35
CA GLY A 319 -14.92 -8.12 8.75
C GLY A 319 -14.55 -8.67 10.12
N GLN A 320 -15.51 -8.78 11.03
CA GLN A 320 -15.32 -9.48 12.32
C GLN A 320 -15.93 -10.87 12.28
N LYS A 321 -15.16 -11.90 12.65
CA LYS A 321 -15.64 -13.28 12.73
C LYS A 321 -16.70 -13.42 13.82
N ILE A 322 -17.90 -13.86 13.46
CA ILE A 322 -19.03 -13.98 14.41
C ILE A 322 -19.31 -15.40 14.91
N ALA A 323 -19.00 -16.41 14.10
CA ALA A 323 -19.15 -17.83 14.43
C ALA A 323 -17.79 -18.46 14.79
N ARG A 324 -17.77 -19.68 15.34
CA ARG A 324 -16.53 -20.46 15.39
C ARG A 324 -16.17 -21.04 14.03
#